data_AF-A0AAE3FVN2-F1
#
_entry.id   AF-A0AAE3FVN2-F1
#
_cell.length_a   1.000
_cell.length_b   1.000
_cell.length_c   1.000
_cell.angle_alpha   90.00
_cell.angle_beta   90.00
_cell.angle_gamma   90.00
#
_symmetry.space_group_name_H-M   'P 1'
#
loop_
_entity.id
_entity.type
_entity.pdbx_description
1 polymer ?
#
loop_
_entity_poly.entity_id
_entity_poly.type
_entity_poly.pdbx_seq_one_letter_code
_entity_poly.pdbx_strand_id
1 'polypeptide(L)'
;MSLEELASDIELTDEQCPRSVAVVDSGTTSLRSVLHAHRDALLCDPDTAASIVRAAIAGQSVETIAMNESTVRIIIKATLHRCGVRTVQPLSEAEYQLLQGWIRGDRQWAEIKCSSMHLAKS
;
A
#
# COMPACT_ATOMS: atom_id res chain seq x y z
N MET A 1 -36.91 35.39 10.41
CA MET A 1 -35.60 34.72 10.30
C MET A 1 -34.94 35.19 9.03
N SER A 2 -33.97 36.06 9.18
CA SER A 2 -33.25 36.65 8.06
C SER A 2 -31.88 36.00 7.90
N LEU A 3 -31.26 36.11 6.72
CA LEU A 3 -29.97 35.48 6.44
C LEU A 3 -28.84 36.07 7.31
N GLU A 4 -29.02 37.28 7.83
CA GLU A 4 -28.09 37.92 8.76
C GLU A 4 -28.04 37.23 10.14
N GLU A 5 -29.16 36.63 10.57
CA GLU A 5 -29.22 35.87 11.84
C GLU A 5 -28.49 34.53 11.73
N LEU A 6 -28.43 33.92 10.54
CA LEU A 6 -27.72 32.65 10.30
C LEU A 6 -26.20 32.81 10.16
N ALA A 7 -25.74 33.98 9.72
CA ALA A 7 -24.32 34.26 9.53
C ALA A 7 -23.59 34.65 10.83
N SER A 8 -24.33 34.98 11.89
CA SER A 8 -23.76 35.46 13.16
C SER A 8 -23.15 34.35 14.03
N ASP A 9 -23.37 33.07 13.68
CA ASP A 9 -22.94 31.89 14.44
C ASP A 9 -21.92 31.01 13.68
N ILE A 10 -21.39 31.52 12.56
CA ILE A 10 -20.38 30.82 11.75
C ILE A 10 -19.02 31.50 11.97
N GLU A 11 -18.19 30.88 12.80
CA GLU A 11 -16.78 31.26 12.95
C GLU A 11 -15.99 30.72 11.75
N LEU A 12 -15.50 31.63 10.89
CA LEU A 12 -14.64 31.31 9.76
C LEU A 12 -13.22 31.03 10.27
N THR A 13 -12.89 29.76 10.52
CA THR A 13 -11.50 29.33 10.67
C THR A 13 -10.85 29.19 9.30
N ASP A 14 -10.38 30.30 8.73
CA ASP A 14 -9.72 30.35 7.41
C ASP A 14 -8.23 29.93 7.49
N GLU A 15 -7.92 28.90 8.28
CA GLU A 15 -6.57 28.35 8.34
C GLU A 15 -6.40 27.27 7.27
N GLN A 16 -6.03 27.71 6.07
CA GLN A 16 -5.63 26.79 5.02
C GLN A 16 -4.22 26.26 5.29
N CYS A 17 -4.13 25.04 5.81
CA CYS A 17 -2.87 24.30 5.87
C CYS A 17 -2.40 23.96 4.45
N PRO A 18 -1.22 24.43 3.99
CA PRO A 18 -0.70 24.08 2.69
C PRO A 18 -0.35 22.57 2.66
N ARG A 19 -1.24 21.76 2.08
CA ARG A 19 -0.94 20.38 1.71
C ARG A 19 -0.45 20.38 0.28
N SER A 20 0.84 20.59 0.09
CA SER A 20 1.47 20.38 -1.22
C SER A 20 1.47 18.88 -1.54
N VAL A 21 0.78 18.49 -2.62
CA VAL A 21 0.97 17.17 -3.22
C VAL A 21 2.16 17.29 -4.16
N ALA A 22 3.23 16.52 -3.92
CA ALA A 22 4.31 16.42 -4.88
C ALA A 22 3.72 15.83 -6.18
N VAL A 23 3.80 16.60 -7.27
CA VAL A 23 3.50 16.09 -8.61
C VAL A 23 4.56 15.03 -8.90
N VAL A 24 4.16 13.76 -8.89
CA VAL A 24 5.03 12.66 -9.29
C VAL A 24 5.37 12.88 -10.75
N ASP A 25 6.66 13.09 -11.03
CA ASP A 25 7.20 13.16 -12.38
C ASP A 25 6.73 11.93 -13.16
N SER A 26 6.00 12.14 -14.25
CA SER A 26 5.58 11.09 -15.19
C SER A 26 6.76 10.68 -16.07
N GLY A 27 7.91 10.44 -15.43
CA GLY A 27 9.18 10.17 -16.09
C GLY A 27 9.09 8.94 -17.00
N THR A 28 9.86 8.97 -18.07
CA THR A 28 10.01 7.95 -19.13
C THR A 28 10.51 6.58 -18.66
N THR A 29 10.68 6.39 -17.35
CA THR A 29 11.22 5.15 -16.78
C THR A 29 10.09 4.18 -16.49
N SER A 30 10.15 2.98 -17.09
CA SER A 30 9.14 1.95 -16.84
C SER A 30 9.11 1.54 -15.36
N LEU A 31 7.92 1.27 -14.82
CA LEU A 31 7.73 0.75 -13.44
C LEU A 31 8.67 -0.43 -13.13
N ARG A 32 8.84 -1.33 -14.10
CA ARG A 32 9.73 -2.50 -13.99
C ARG A 32 11.19 -2.09 -13.79
N SER A 33 11.67 -1.09 -14.53
CA SER A 33 13.02 -0.55 -14.36
C SER A 33 13.24 0.07 -12.98
N VAL A 34 12.24 0.80 -12.46
CA VAL A 34 12.31 1.36 -11.10
C VAL A 34 12.37 0.25 -10.06
N LEU A 35 11.52 -0.76 -10.18
CA LEU A 35 11.48 -1.88 -9.23
C LEU A 35 12.76 -2.72 -9.27
N HIS A 36 13.37 -2.91 -10.44
CA HIS A 36 14.65 -3.60 -10.56
C HIS A 36 15.78 -2.90 -9.79
N ALA A 37 15.81 -1.57 -9.80
CA ALA A 37 16.78 -0.79 -9.03
C ALA A 37 16.61 -0.98 -7.51
N HIS A 38 15.40 -1.36 -7.06
CA HIS A 38 15.06 -1.57 -5.66
C HIS A 38 14.80 -3.04 -5.30
N ARG A 39 15.25 -4.00 -6.12
CA ARG A 39 14.97 -5.44 -5.94
C ARG A 39 15.24 -5.94 -4.51
N ASP A 40 16.31 -5.44 -3.87
CA ASP A 40 16.76 -5.91 -2.56
C ASP A 40 15.83 -5.42 -1.43
N ALA A 41 14.95 -4.47 -1.73
CA ALA A 41 13.93 -3.95 -0.82
C ALA A 41 12.50 -4.45 -1.15
N LEU A 42 12.37 -5.38 -2.11
CA LEU A 42 11.11 -6.01 -2.46
C LEU A 42 10.98 -7.40 -1.81
N LEU A 43 9.75 -7.81 -1.56
CA LEU A 43 9.43 -9.10 -0.95
C LEU A 43 9.21 -10.23 -1.98
N CYS A 44 9.06 -9.84 -3.24
CA CYS A 44 8.97 -10.70 -4.41
C CYS A 44 9.93 -10.17 -5.48
N ASP A 45 10.09 -10.92 -6.57
CA ASP A 45 10.89 -10.42 -7.68
C ASP A 45 10.25 -9.14 -8.29
N PRO A 46 11.06 -8.28 -8.94
CA PRO A 46 10.57 -7.03 -9.52
C PRO A 46 9.46 -7.19 -10.56
N ASP A 47 9.40 -8.31 -11.28
CA ASP A 47 8.39 -8.55 -12.30
C ASP A 47 7.04 -8.87 -11.67
N THR A 48 7.01 -9.77 -10.69
CA THR A 48 5.82 -10.05 -9.88
C THR A 48 5.36 -8.79 -9.16
N ALA A 49 6.27 -7.99 -8.58
CA ALA A 49 5.90 -6.72 -7.95
C ALA A 49 5.23 -5.75 -8.95
N ALA A 50 5.75 -5.65 -10.17
CA ALA A 50 5.17 -4.81 -11.21
C ALA A 50 3.78 -5.30 -11.63
N SER A 51 3.59 -6.61 -11.75
CA SER A 51 2.29 -7.21 -12.09
C SER A 51 1.26 -6.97 -10.98
N ILE A 52 1.64 -7.17 -9.72
CA ILE A 52 0.79 -6.88 -8.55
C ILE A 52 0.31 -5.43 -8.56
N VAL A 53 1.22 -4.47 -8.75
CA VAL A 53 0.89 -3.04 -8.76
C VAL A 53 -0.05 -2.70 -9.91
N ARG A 54 0.22 -3.21 -11.13
CA ARG A 54 -0.65 -2.97 -12.29
C ARG A 54 -2.05 -3.55 -12.07
N ALA A 55 -2.13 -4.77 -11.57
CA ALA A 55 -3.39 -5.44 -11.28
C ALA A 55 -4.23 -4.69 -10.24
N ALA A 56 -3.59 -4.21 -9.17
CA ALA A 56 -4.27 -3.44 -8.13
C ALA A 56 -4.74 -2.06 -8.63
N ILE A 57 -3.94 -1.37 -9.46
CA ILE A 57 -4.36 -0.11 -10.10
C ILE A 57 -5.51 -0.34 -11.09
N ALA A 58 -5.54 -1.50 -11.75
CA ALA A 58 -6.67 -1.93 -12.58
C ALA A 58 -7.93 -2.34 -11.77
N GLY A 59 -7.87 -2.28 -10.44
CA GLY A 59 -9.02 -2.56 -9.56
C GLY A 59 -9.21 -4.03 -9.20
N GLN A 60 -8.24 -4.91 -9.45
CA GLN A 60 -8.33 -6.31 -9.01
C GLN A 60 -8.19 -6.42 -7.49
N SER A 61 -8.94 -7.35 -6.87
CA SER A 61 -8.83 -7.64 -5.44
C SER A 61 -7.54 -8.38 -5.11
N VAL A 62 -7.11 -8.32 -3.85
CA VAL A 62 -5.92 -9.03 -3.36
C VAL A 62 -6.05 -10.54 -3.56
N GLU A 63 -7.27 -11.07 -3.42
CA GLU A 63 -7.63 -12.47 -3.63
C GLU A 63 -7.36 -12.89 -5.08
N THR A 64 -7.84 -12.10 -6.04
CA THR A 64 -7.67 -12.37 -7.47
C THR A 64 -6.19 -12.28 -7.86
N ILE A 65 -5.48 -11.28 -7.34
CA ILE A 65 -4.04 -11.12 -7.60
C ILE A 65 -3.25 -12.30 -7.01
N ALA A 66 -3.58 -12.73 -5.78
CA ALA A 66 -2.94 -13.88 -5.13
C ALA A 66 -3.09 -15.16 -5.95
N MET A 67 -4.26 -15.37 -6.53
CA MET A 67 -4.54 -16.54 -7.37
C MET A 67 -3.79 -16.47 -8.70
N ASN A 68 -3.73 -15.30 -9.35
CA ASN A 68 -3.07 -15.13 -10.64
C ASN A 68 -1.53 -15.20 -10.52
N GLU A 69 -0.97 -14.58 -9.50
CA GLU A 69 0.49 -14.49 -9.27
C GLU A 69 1.03 -15.66 -8.44
N SER A 70 0.18 -16.64 -8.07
CA SER A 70 0.54 -17.75 -7.17
C SER A 70 1.30 -17.29 -5.91
N THR A 71 0.89 -16.14 -5.37
CA THR A 71 1.61 -15.38 -4.35
C THR A 71 0.73 -15.21 -3.10
N VAL A 72 1.34 -15.19 -1.92
CA VAL A 72 0.59 -15.01 -0.66
C VAL A 72 0.13 -13.56 -0.45
N ARG A 73 -1.03 -13.38 0.17
CA ARG A 73 -1.65 -12.05 0.37
C ARG A 73 -0.72 -11.05 1.06
N ILE A 74 0.09 -11.47 2.04
CA ILE A 74 0.99 -10.54 2.74
C ILE A 74 2.02 -9.92 1.80
N ILE A 75 2.53 -10.67 0.81
CA ILE A 75 3.48 -10.16 -0.19
C ILE A 75 2.80 -9.08 -1.01
N ILE A 76 1.57 -9.35 -1.47
CA ILE A 76 0.78 -8.40 -2.25
C ILE A 76 0.53 -7.13 -1.44
N LYS A 77 -0.01 -7.25 -0.23
CA LYS A 77 -0.33 -6.11 0.63
C LYS A 77 0.91 -5.27 0.96
N ALA A 78 2.02 -5.91 1.31
CA ALA A 78 3.26 -5.21 1.61
C ALA A 78 3.90 -4.56 0.38
N THR A 79 3.82 -5.20 -0.79
CA THR A 79 4.26 -4.62 -2.07
C THR A 79 3.45 -3.38 -2.41
N LEU A 80 2.12 -3.46 -2.30
CA LEU A 80 1.21 -2.33 -2.55
C LEU A 80 1.45 -1.19 -1.55
N HIS A 81 1.58 -1.50 -0.26
CA HIS A 81 1.90 -0.52 0.78
C HIS A 81 3.21 0.22 0.46
N ARG A 82 4.27 -0.52 0.10
CA ARG A 82 5.58 0.07 -0.21
C ARG A 82 5.55 0.89 -1.50
N CYS A 83 4.73 0.51 -2.48
CA CYS A 83 4.52 1.27 -3.71
C CYS A 83 3.53 2.45 -3.54
N GLY A 84 3.04 2.72 -2.32
CA GLY A 84 2.10 3.81 -2.05
C GLY A 84 0.69 3.57 -2.59
N VAL A 85 0.35 2.34 -2.99
CA VAL A 85 -0.97 1.99 -3.51
C VAL A 85 -1.92 1.82 -2.32
N ARG A 86 -2.72 2.86 -2.08
CA ARG A 86 -3.56 3.02 -0.88
C ARG A 86 -4.85 2.19 -0.90
N THR A 87 -5.07 1.37 -1.94
CA THR A 87 -6.33 0.62 -2.18
C THR A 87 -6.48 -0.69 -1.40
N VAL A 88 -5.56 -1.05 -0.52
CA VAL A 88 -5.59 -2.36 0.12
C VAL A 88 -6.46 -2.34 1.38
N GLN A 89 -7.47 -3.22 1.42
CA GLN A 89 -8.27 -3.55 2.60
C GLN A 89 -7.40 -3.64 3.86
N PRO A 90 -7.91 -3.25 5.03
CA PRO A 90 -7.13 -3.24 6.27
C PRO A 90 -6.49 -4.61 6.49
N LEU A 91 -5.18 -4.59 6.77
CA LEU A 91 -4.46 -5.74 7.29
C LEU A 91 -5.19 -6.25 8.53
N SER A 92 -5.30 -7.56 8.72
CA SER A 92 -5.68 -8.07 10.03
C SER A 92 -4.61 -7.65 11.06
N GLU A 93 -4.98 -7.60 12.35
CA GLU A 93 -4.02 -7.26 13.41
C GLU A 93 -2.76 -8.15 13.35
N ALA A 94 -2.94 -9.45 13.08
CA ALA A 94 -1.84 -10.39 12.93
C ALA A 94 -0.92 -10.07 11.72
N GLU A 95 -1.51 -9.69 10.58
CA GLU A 95 -0.76 -9.28 9.40
C GLU A 95 -0.01 -7.96 9.64
N TYR A 96 -0.62 -7.03 10.38
CA TYR A 96 -0.01 -5.74 10.73
C TYR A 96 1.22 -5.92 11.63
N GLN A 97 1.13 -6.78 12.66
CA GLN A 97 2.24 -7.07 13.57
C GLN A 97 3.43 -7.72 12.84
N LEU A 98 3.17 -8.65 11.91
CA LEU A 98 4.20 -9.26 11.08
C LEU A 98 4.92 -8.22 10.19
N LEU A 99 4.16 -7.33 9.55
CA LEU A 99 4.70 -6.28 8.72
C LEU A 99 5.52 -5.26 9.53
N GLN A 100 5.05 -4.87 10.71
CA GLN A 100 5.77 -3.96 11.61
C GLN A 100 7.10 -4.56 12.07
N GLY A 101 7.13 -5.84 12.45
CA GLY A 101 8.36 -6.53 12.82
C GLY A 101 9.38 -6.57 11.67
N TRP A 102 8.92 -6.70 10.42
CA TRP A 102 9.81 -6.59 9.25
C TRP A 102 10.36 -5.18 9.06
N ILE A 103 9.47 -4.17 9.06
CA ILE A 103 9.85 -2.77 8.83
C ILE A 103 10.85 -2.29 9.88
N ARG A 104 10.73 -2.76 11.13
CA ARG A 104 11.65 -2.47 12.23
C ARG A 104 12.97 -3.24 12.16
N GLY A 105 13.04 -4.28 11.32
CA GLY A 105 14.18 -5.20 11.26
C GLY A 105 14.20 -6.26 12.36
N ASP A 106 13.13 -6.37 13.16
CA ASP A 106 12.99 -7.33 14.25
C ASP A 106 12.72 -8.76 13.76
N ARG A 107 12.26 -8.91 12.51
CA ARG A 107 11.95 -10.21 11.90
C ARG A 107 12.58 -10.35 10.53
N GLN A 108 13.13 -11.53 10.27
CA GLN A 108 13.66 -11.85 8.96
C GLN A 108 12.53 -12.23 7.99
N TRP A 109 12.75 -11.95 6.71
CA TRP A 109 11.78 -12.23 5.65
C TRP A 109 11.34 -13.69 5.59
N ALA A 110 12.27 -14.63 5.79
CA ALA A 110 11.98 -16.06 5.78
C ALA A 110 10.94 -16.45 6.83
N GLU A 111 10.99 -15.82 8.01
CA GLU A 111 10.06 -16.06 9.12
C GLU A 111 8.66 -15.54 8.78
N ILE A 112 8.59 -14.34 8.21
CA ILE A 112 7.31 -13.70 7.82
C ILE A 112 6.60 -14.53 6.75
N LYS A 113 7.34 -15.04 5.75
CA LYS A 113 6.79 -15.90 4.70
C LYS A 113 6.17 -17.17 5.27
N CYS A 114 6.87 -17.85 6.19
CA CYS A 114 6.35 -19.02 6.87
C CYS A 114 5.11 -18.71 7.73
N SER A 115 5.15 -17.65 8.55
CA SER A 115 4.02 -17.28 9.41
C SER A 115 2.78 -16.85 8.64
N SER A 116 2.94 -16.15 7.51
CA SER A 116 1.81 -15.74 6.67
C SER A 116 1.12 -16.91 5.98
N MET A 117 1.85 -17.95 5.58
CA MET A 117 1.25 -19.15 5.01
C MET A 117 0.32 -19.87 5.99
N HIS A 118 0.59 -19.77 7.29
CA HIS A 118 -0.30 -20.30 8.34
C HIS A 118 -1.55 -19.44 8.55
N LEU A 119 -1.41 -18.11 8.50
CA LEU A 119 -2.55 -17.18 8.65
C LEU A 119 -3.55 -17.27 7.48
N ALA A 120 -3.09 -17.64 6.28
CA ALA A 120 -3.96 -17.76 5.10
C ALA A 120 -4.84 -19.04 5.10
N LYS A 121 -4.64 -19.96 6.04
CA LYS A 121 -5.38 -21.24 6.17
C LYS A 121 -6.46 -21.22 7.24
N SER A 122 -6.57 -20.14 8.02
CA SER A 122 -7.61 -19.96 9.06
C SER A 122 -8.71 -19.03 8.58
#